data_AF-A0A3G6U4S1-F1
#
_entry.id   AF-A0A3G6U4S1-F1
#
_cell.length_a   1.000
_cell.length_b   1.000
_cell.length_c   1.000
_cell.angle_alpha   90.00
_cell.angle_beta   90.00
_cell.angle_gamma   90.00
#
_symmetry.space_group_name_H-M   'P 1'
#
loop_
_entity.id
_entity.type
_entity.pdbx_description
1 polymer ?
#
loop_
_entity_poly.entity_id
_entity_poly.type
_entity_poly.pdbx_seq_one_letter_code
_entity_poly.pdbx_strand_id
1 'polypeptide(L)'
;MTKQIAIITLTIGEIILGTNHVQAQNTTATNTVSITLNDVISMDAGSTASGGTVVFNYVTAADYNSDQAITKTNSLKVTSTKNFNVKVKAGGPTFVNGSNSIPADVLTIKAAAAPGNMGGTKNDVVLSPGERTLVANAPLGSALTLNLDYIIPAVKSSSSDMLGKPAGTYTQTVTYTATAL
;
A
#
# COMPACT_ATOMS: atom_id res chain seq x y z
N MET A 1 -98.41 51.86 -27.61
CA MET A 1 -97.65 50.60 -27.52
C MET A 1 -96.20 50.95 -27.20
N THR A 2 -95.79 50.56 -25.98
CA THR A 2 -94.43 50.25 -25.50
C THR A 2 -93.20 50.69 -26.31
N LYS A 3 -92.23 51.32 -25.63
CA LYS A 3 -90.95 50.67 -25.24
C LYS A 3 -90.06 51.60 -24.38
N GLN A 4 -89.47 51.00 -23.35
CA GLN A 4 -88.55 51.58 -22.34
C GLN A 4 -87.13 51.76 -22.90
N ILE A 5 -86.39 52.75 -22.39
CA ILE A 5 -84.91 52.83 -22.41
C ILE A 5 -84.50 53.54 -21.10
N ALA A 6 -84.19 52.78 -20.03
CA ALA A 6 -82.86 52.33 -19.58
C ALA A 6 -82.04 53.43 -18.85
N ILE A 7 -81.93 53.27 -17.53
CA ILE A 7 -81.13 54.07 -16.59
C ILE A 7 -79.67 53.66 -16.73
N ILE A 8 -78.79 54.61 -17.03
CA ILE A 8 -77.34 54.41 -17.01
C ILE A 8 -76.84 54.78 -15.62
N THR A 9 -76.59 53.78 -14.78
CA THR A 9 -75.87 53.95 -13.50
C THR A 9 -74.37 53.82 -13.76
N LEU A 10 -73.65 54.88 -13.41
CA LEU A 10 -72.20 54.97 -13.44
C LEU A 10 -71.63 54.19 -12.24
N THR A 11 -70.94 53.07 -12.48
CA THR A 11 -70.21 52.35 -11.43
C THR A 11 -68.71 52.53 -11.65
N ILE A 12 -68.07 53.20 -10.69
CA ILE A 12 -66.62 53.37 -10.59
C ILE A 12 -66.05 52.01 -10.14
N GLY A 13 -65.32 51.33 -11.04
CA GLY A 13 -64.60 50.11 -10.72
C GLY A 13 -63.30 50.43 -10.00
N GLU A 14 -63.12 49.87 -8.80
CA GLU A 14 -61.91 49.97 -8.00
C GLU A 14 -60.70 49.43 -8.75
N ILE A 15 -59.67 50.27 -8.92
CA ILE A 15 -58.34 49.82 -9.33
C ILE A 15 -57.72 49.14 -8.11
N ILE A 16 -57.86 47.82 -8.01
CA ILE A 16 -57.02 47.04 -7.11
C ILE A 16 -55.63 46.95 -7.76
N LEU A 17 -54.76 47.90 -7.39
CA LEU A 17 -53.32 47.79 -7.56
C LEU A 17 -52.85 46.60 -6.71
N GLY A 18 -52.98 45.39 -7.27
CA GLY A 18 -52.34 44.21 -6.75
C GLY A 18 -50.85 44.41 -6.85
N THR A 19 -50.21 44.83 -5.76
CA THR A 19 -48.77 44.71 -5.61
C THR A 19 -48.46 43.23 -5.68
N ASN A 20 -48.04 42.77 -6.86
CA ASN A 20 -47.42 41.47 -7.05
C ASN A 20 -46.07 41.48 -6.33
N HIS A 21 -46.08 41.49 -5.00
CA HIS A 21 -44.99 40.94 -4.22
C HIS A 21 -45.05 39.43 -4.42
N VAL A 22 -44.63 38.97 -5.60
CA VAL A 22 -44.26 37.57 -5.80
C VAL A 22 -43.06 37.35 -4.90
N GLN A 23 -43.32 36.94 -3.66
CA GLN A 23 -42.30 36.41 -2.78
C GLN A 23 -41.69 35.21 -3.54
N ALA A 24 -40.37 35.23 -3.76
CA ALA A 24 -39.69 34.09 -4.37
C ALA A 24 -39.95 32.86 -3.48
N GLN A 25 -40.68 31.86 -3.98
CA GLN A 25 -40.94 30.62 -3.24
C GLN A 25 -39.70 29.76 -3.31
N ASN A 26 -38.84 29.88 -2.29
CA ASN A 26 -37.66 29.05 -2.16
C ASN A 26 -38.03 27.79 -1.35
N THR A 27 -37.92 26.61 -1.96
CA THR A 27 -38.09 25.31 -1.29
C THR A 27 -36.75 24.61 -1.27
N THR A 28 -36.36 24.14 -0.08
CA THR A 28 -35.09 23.44 0.13
C THR A 28 -35.40 22.02 0.56
N ALA A 29 -34.81 21.04 -0.13
CA ALA A 29 -34.81 19.65 0.28
C ALA A 29 -33.43 19.31 0.87
N THR A 30 -33.41 18.68 2.04
CA THR A 30 -32.18 18.19 2.69
C THR A 30 -32.20 16.68 2.76
N ASN A 31 -31.03 16.06 2.59
CA ASN A 31 -30.82 14.63 2.81
C ASN A 31 -29.61 14.45 3.74
N THR A 32 -29.63 13.36 4.49
CA THR A 32 -28.51 12.96 5.35
C THR A 32 -27.61 11.98 4.62
N VAL A 33 -26.32 12.27 4.58
CA VAL A 33 -25.28 11.36 4.08
C VAL A 33 -24.49 10.83 5.28
N SER A 34 -24.34 9.51 5.36
CA SER A 34 -23.60 8.84 6.44
C SER A 34 -22.42 8.05 5.89
N ILE A 35 -21.28 8.07 6.58
CA ILE A 35 -20.08 7.28 6.26
C ILE A 35 -19.74 6.42 7.49
N THR A 36 -19.50 5.13 7.27
CA THR A 36 -19.01 4.18 8.28
C THR A 36 -17.59 3.78 7.94
N LEU A 37 -16.67 3.86 8.90
CA LEU A 37 -15.26 3.50 8.74
C LEU A 37 -14.94 2.26 9.59
N ASN A 38 -14.06 1.41 9.07
CA ASN A 38 -13.52 0.25 9.76
C ASN A 38 -11.99 0.31 9.80
N ASP A 39 -11.40 -0.38 10.77
CA ASP A 39 -9.97 -0.61 10.78
C ASP A 39 -9.56 -1.56 9.65
N VAL A 40 -8.57 -1.15 8.87
CA VAL A 40 -8.07 -1.91 7.73
C VAL A 40 -6.55 -1.94 7.77
N ILE A 41 -5.98 -3.11 7.49
CA ILE A 41 -4.60 -3.26 7.06
C ILE A 41 -4.56 -4.25 5.90
N SER A 42 -3.82 -3.90 4.85
CA SER A 42 -3.69 -4.75 3.67
C SER A 42 -2.34 -4.57 3.02
N MET A 43 -1.80 -5.67 2.48
CA MET A 43 -0.70 -5.64 1.55
C MET A 43 -1.29 -5.71 0.14
N ASP A 44 -1.05 -4.66 -0.64
CA ASP A 44 -1.62 -4.45 -1.98
C ASP A 44 -1.02 -5.42 -2.99
N ALA A 45 -1.82 -5.87 -3.97
CA ALA A 45 -1.39 -6.79 -5.01
C ALA A 45 -0.27 -6.22 -5.92
N GLY A 46 -0.12 -4.89 -5.97
CA GLY A 46 0.99 -4.21 -6.63
C GLY A 46 2.33 -4.29 -5.88
N SER A 47 2.38 -4.96 -4.72
CA SER A 47 3.64 -5.28 -4.03
C SER A 47 4.43 -6.30 -4.86
N THR A 48 5.66 -6.00 -5.27
CA THR A 48 6.45 -6.98 -6.05
C THR A 48 6.84 -8.21 -5.26
N ALA A 49 6.75 -8.19 -3.92
CA ALA A 49 6.92 -9.37 -3.09
C ALA A 49 5.74 -10.37 -3.19
N SER A 50 4.58 -9.92 -3.69
CA SER A 50 3.40 -10.77 -3.92
C SER A 50 3.59 -11.61 -5.18
N GLY A 51 4.37 -12.69 -5.07
CA GLY A 51 4.63 -13.64 -6.18
C GLY A 51 5.82 -13.29 -7.08
N GLY A 52 6.55 -12.22 -6.79
CA GLY A 52 7.78 -11.89 -7.50
C GLY A 52 8.98 -12.73 -7.06
N THR A 53 10.09 -12.59 -7.80
CA THR A 53 11.34 -13.32 -7.55
C THR A 53 12.53 -12.37 -7.47
N VAL A 54 13.45 -12.69 -6.58
CA VAL A 54 14.79 -12.08 -6.46
C VAL A 54 15.80 -13.16 -6.84
N VAL A 55 16.60 -12.93 -7.88
CA VAL A 55 17.52 -13.92 -8.44
C VAL A 55 18.94 -13.37 -8.43
N PHE A 56 19.81 -13.96 -7.61
CA PHE A 56 21.25 -13.71 -7.64
C PHE A 56 21.92 -14.72 -8.56
N ASN A 57 22.70 -14.24 -9.52
CA ASN A 57 23.43 -15.09 -10.46
C ASN A 57 24.92 -15.05 -10.13
N TYR A 58 25.52 -16.21 -9.90
CA TYR A 58 26.95 -16.35 -9.66
C TYR A 58 27.57 -17.06 -10.87
N VAL A 59 28.15 -16.28 -11.79
CA VAL A 59 28.66 -16.77 -13.08
C VAL A 59 30.18 -16.71 -13.13
N THR A 60 30.76 -15.72 -12.46
CA THR A 60 32.20 -15.44 -12.46
C THR A 60 32.77 -15.59 -11.07
N ALA A 61 34.10 -15.74 -10.98
CA ALA A 61 34.79 -15.73 -9.69
C ALA A 61 34.57 -14.40 -8.94
N ALA A 62 34.38 -13.27 -9.64
CA ALA A 62 34.14 -11.98 -9.00
C ALA A 62 32.81 -11.96 -8.22
N ASP A 63 31.79 -12.68 -8.70
CA ASP A 63 30.48 -12.74 -8.03
C ASP A 63 30.59 -13.38 -6.64
N TYR A 64 31.48 -14.36 -6.49
CA TYR A 64 31.77 -15.02 -5.21
C TYR A 64 32.64 -14.19 -4.26
N ASN A 65 33.26 -13.10 -4.74
CA ASN A 65 34.22 -12.29 -3.97
C ASN A 65 33.76 -10.84 -3.78
N SER A 66 32.49 -10.54 -4.06
CA SER A 66 31.91 -9.20 -3.93
C SER A 66 30.52 -9.25 -3.31
N ASP A 67 30.08 -8.10 -2.79
CA ASP A 67 28.70 -7.92 -2.34
C ASP A 67 27.78 -8.05 -3.55
N GLN A 68 26.79 -8.92 -3.44
CA GLN A 68 25.71 -9.02 -4.42
C GLN A 68 24.49 -8.28 -3.88
N ALA A 69 23.97 -7.33 -4.65
CA ALA A 69 22.82 -6.52 -4.24
C ALA A 69 21.78 -6.44 -5.36
N ILE A 70 20.52 -6.64 -5.00
CA ILE A 70 19.37 -6.48 -5.89
C ILE A 70 18.35 -5.57 -5.21
N THR A 71 18.10 -4.42 -5.82
CA THR A 71 17.03 -3.52 -5.41
C THR A 71 15.72 -3.92 -6.08
N LYS A 72 14.65 -4.01 -5.30
CA LYS A 72 13.28 -4.16 -5.80
C LYS A 72 12.46 -2.94 -5.41
N THR A 73 11.94 -2.26 -6.42
CA THR A 73 11.02 -1.13 -6.26
C THR A 73 9.63 -1.61 -5.94
N ASN A 74 8.90 -0.92 -5.07
CA ASN A 74 7.57 -1.30 -4.62
C ASN A 74 7.51 -2.74 -4.10
N SER A 75 8.57 -3.19 -3.41
CA SER A 75 8.62 -4.51 -2.77
C SER A 75 7.39 -4.75 -1.93
N LEU A 76 7.02 -3.75 -1.13
CA LEU A 76 5.78 -3.72 -0.37
C LEU A 76 5.00 -2.47 -0.70
N LYS A 77 3.68 -2.61 -0.79
CA LYS A 77 2.71 -1.52 -0.86
C LYS A 77 1.60 -1.83 0.15
N VAL A 78 1.43 -0.95 1.13
CA VAL A 78 0.55 -1.19 2.29
C VAL A 78 -0.46 -0.05 2.44
N THR A 79 -1.70 -0.41 2.71
CA THR A 79 -2.73 0.52 3.16
C THR A 79 -3.13 0.14 4.59
N SER A 80 -3.09 1.10 5.49
CA SER A 80 -3.43 0.92 6.90
C SER A 80 -4.15 2.15 7.47
N THR A 81 -5.22 1.94 8.25
CA THR A 81 -5.92 3.01 8.98
C THR A 81 -5.29 3.31 10.34
N LYS A 82 -4.33 2.50 10.78
CA LYS A 82 -3.53 2.71 11.99
C LYS A 82 -2.04 2.67 11.68
N ASN A 83 -1.23 3.09 12.65
CA ASN A 83 0.19 2.78 12.61
C ASN A 83 0.39 1.26 12.56
N PHE A 84 1.49 0.80 11.98
CA PHE A 84 1.72 -0.63 11.79
C PHE A 84 3.20 -1.00 11.85
N ASN A 85 3.45 -2.29 12.07
CA ASN A 85 4.76 -2.90 11.90
C ASN A 85 4.78 -3.75 10.64
N VAL A 86 5.96 -3.90 10.04
CA VAL A 86 6.25 -4.91 9.03
C VAL A 86 7.32 -5.84 9.58
N LYS A 87 7.03 -7.14 9.59
CA LYS A 87 7.99 -8.19 9.91
C LYS A 87 8.32 -9.03 8.69
N VAL A 88 9.49 -9.66 8.72
CA VAL A 88 9.96 -10.58 7.67
C VAL A 88 10.53 -11.85 8.30
N LYS A 89 10.33 -12.99 7.62
CA LYS A 89 10.94 -14.29 7.95
C LYS A 89 11.17 -15.14 6.71
N ALA A 90 12.09 -16.09 6.80
CA ALA A 90 12.21 -17.19 5.86
C ALA A 90 11.14 -18.25 6.11
N GLY A 91 10.75 -18.97 5.06
CA GLY A 91 9.91 -20.16 5.16
C GLY A 91 10.61 -21.36 5.81
N GLY A 92 11.95 -21.35 5.87
CA GLY A 92 12.77 -22.40 6.46
C GLY A 92 14.18 -21.90 6.78
N PRO A 93 15.05 -22.76 7.36
CA PRO A 93 16.40 -22.36 7.77
C PRO A 93 17.38 -22.21 6.61
N THR A 94 17.02 -22.65 5.40
CA THR A 94 17.96 -22.77 4.27
C THR A 94 17.26 -22.57 2.92
N PHE A 95 17.97 -21.96 1.96
CA PHE A 95 17.68 -22.15 0.54
C PHE A 95 17.98 -23.59 0.13
N VAL A 96 17.12 -24.20 -0.68
CA VAL A 96 17.19 -25.62 -1.03
C VAL A 96 17.33 -25.85 -2.53
N ASN A 97 18.17 -26.81 -2.91
CA ASN A 97 18.28 -27.40 -4.24
C ASN A 97 18.37 -28.92 -4.10
N GLY A 98 17.24 -29.63 -4.25
CA GLY A 98 17.18 -31.07 -3.96
C GLY A 98 17.59 -31.37 -2.50
N SER A 99 18.61 -32.20 -2.31
CA SER A 99 19.20 -32.51 -1.00
C SER A 99 20.27 -31.50 -0.54
N ASN A 100 20.63 -30.53 -1.38
CA ASN A 100 21.65 -29.53 -1.06
C ASN A 100 21.02 -28.29 -0.46
N SER A 101 21.73 -27.62 0.46
CA SER A 101 21.22 -26.44 1.15
C SER A 101 22.27 -25.34 1.32
N ILE A 102 21.80 -24.09 1.38
CA ILE A 102 22.54 -22.89 1.75
C ILE A 102 21.79 -22.23 2.92
N PRO A 103 22.43 -21.87 4.04
CA PRO A 103 21.79 -21.17 5.16
C PRO A 103 21.01 -19.93 4.73
N ALA A 104 19.84 -19.67 5.33
CA ALA A 104 19.05 -18.48 5.02
C ALA A 104 19.76 -17.18 5.44
N ASP A 105 20.64 -17.26 6.44
CA ASP A 105 21.36 -16.13 7.02
C ASP A 105 22.45 -15.53 6.10
N VAL A 106 22.66 -16.12 4.92
CA VAL A 106 23.50 -15.51 3.87
C VAL A 106 22.84 -14.26 3.29
N LEU A 107 21.52 -14.14 3.40
CA LEU A 107 20.73 -13.05 2.84
C LEU A 107 20.40 -12.00 3.91
N THR A 108 20.73 -10.75 3.62
CA THR A 108 20.26 -9.57 4.36
C THR A 108 19.20 -8.83 3.54
N ILE A 109 18.11 -8.43 4.19
CA ILE A 109 17.04 -7.62 3.61
C ILE A 109 16.99 -6.29 4.36
N LYS A 110 17.00 -5.18 3.63
CA LYS A 110 16.86 -3.84 4.22
C LYS A 110 16.10 -2.90 3.32
N ALA A 111 15.73 -1.74 3.84
CA ALA A 111 15.17 -0.68 3.03
C ALA A 111 16.22 -0.15 2.03
N ALA A 112 15.81 0.07 0.79
CA ALA A 112 16.70 0.63 -0.23
C ALA A 112 17.10 2.07 0.13
N ALA A 113 18.22 2.55 -0.41
CA ALA A 113 18.70 3.92 -0.21
C ALA A 113 17.63 4.98 -0.55
N ALA A 114 16.83 4.72 -1.58
CA ALA A 114 15.58 5.43 -1.85
C ALA A 114 14.41 4.53 -1.42
N PRO A 115 13.93 4.61 -0.16
CA PRO A 115 13.05 3.60 0.41
C PRO A 115 11.60 3.70 -0.05
N GLY A 116 11.17 4.77 -0.71
CA GLY A 116 9.74 5.05 -0.97
C GLY A 116 9.13 5.93 0.11
N ASN A 117 7.79 5.95 0.20
CA ASN A 117 7.05 6.84 1.11
C ASN A 117 6.56 6.17 2.40
N MET A 118 6.81 4.87 2.60
CA MET A 118 6.52 4.20 3.88
C MET A 118 7.45 4.73 4.97
N GLY A 119 6.87 5.38 5.99
CA GLY A 119 7.57 5.93 7.14
C GLY A 119 8.09 4.86 8.12
N GLY A 120 8.21 5.24 9.40
CA GLY A 120 8.67 4.35 10.47
C GLY A 120 10.18 4.05 10.47
N THR A 121 10.62 3.38 11.52
CA THR A 121 12.03 2.99 11.72
C THR A 121 12.32 1.72 10.93
N LYS A 122 13.25 1.81 9.98
CA LYS A 122 13.69 0.70 9.13
C LYS A 122 14.87 0.00 9.79
N ASN A 123 14.90 -1.32 9.73
CA ASN A 123 15.97 -2.14 10.30
C ASN A 123 16.54 -3.05 9.23
N ASP A 124 17.86 -3.25 9.26
CA ASP A 124 18.52 -4.26 8.44
C ASP A 124 18.27 -5.63 9.07
N VAL A 125 17.82 -6.59 8.27
CA VAL A 125 17.42 -7.91 8.73
C VAL A 125 18.25 -8.99 8.05
N VAL A 126 19.09 -9.67 8.82
CA VAL A 126 19.63 -10.98 8.41
C VAL A 126 18.48 -11.99 8.45
N LEU A 127 18.26 -12.67 7.33
CA LEU A 127 17.11 -13.54 7.14
C LEU A 127 17.22 -14.79 8.01
N SER A 128 16.12 -15.16 8.66
CA SER A 128 16.03 -16.36 9.49
C SER A 128 14.58 -16.88 9.51
N PRO A 129 14.32 -18.11 9.98
CA PRO A 129 12.95 -18.61 10.18
C PRO A 129 12.15 -17.83 11.23
N GLY A 130 12.85 -17.15 12.16
CA GLY A 130 12.23 -16.32 13.17
C GLY A 130 11.75 -15.00 12.59
N GLU A 131 10.61 -14.51 13.08
CA GLU A 131 10.12 -13.19 12.70
C GLU A 131 11.05 -12.09 13.20
N ARG A 132 11.44 -11.20 12.29
CA ARG A 132 12.27 -10.03 12.58
C ARG A 132 11.56 -8.78 12.10
N THR A 133 11.62 -7.71 12.88
CA THR A 133 11.01 -6.43 12.50
C THR A 133 11.84 -5.76 11.41
N LEU A 134 11.21 -5.52 10.26
CA LEU A 134 11.80 -4.80 9.13
C LEU A 134 11.45 -3.31 9.20
N VAL A 135 10.20 -2.99 9.51
CA VAL A 135 9.72 -1.62 9.77
C VAL A 135 8.96 -1.59 11.08
N ALA A 136 9.35 -0.69 11.97
CA ALA A 136 8.67 -0.44 13.23
C ALA A 136 7.88 0.87 13.16
N ASN A 137 6.64 0.85 13.64
CA ASN A 137 5.76 2.02 13.81
C ASN A 137 5.67 2.90 12.55
N ALA A 138 5.40 2.31 11.39
CA ALA A 138 5.06 3.04 10.19
C ALA A 138 3.72 3.79 10.40
N PRO A 139 3.59 5.04 9.93
CA PRO A 139 2.35 5.82 10.06
C PRO A 139 1.23 5.21 9.22
N LEU A 140 -0.02 5.46 9.62
CA LEU A 140 -1.20 5.15 8.81
C LEU A 140 -1.15 5.85 7.44
N GLY A 141 -1.81 5.30 6.44
CA GLY A 141 -1.86 5.86 5.10
C GLY A 141 -2.34 4.86 4.06
N SER A 142 -2.52 5.37 2.84
CA SER A 142 -2.93 4.57 1.68
C SER A 142 -1.76 4.42 0.71
N ALA A 143 -1.60 3.23 0.15
CA ALA A 143 -0.58 2.92 -0.85
C ALA A 143 0.85 3.34 -0.44
N LEU A 144 1.21 3.11 0.82
CA LEU A 144 2.55 3.33 1.35
C LEU A 144 3.51 2.30 0.75
N THR A 145 4.54 2.76 0.06
CA THR A 145 5.50 1.95 -0.70
C THR A 145 6.83 1.82 0.05
N LEU A 146 7.40 0.63 -0.01
CA LEU A 146 8.74 0.33 0.49
C LEU A 146 9.54 -0.38 -0.60
N ASN A 147 10.65 0.22 -1.01
CA ASN A 147 11.68 -0.40 -1.83
C ASN A 147 12.65 -1.17 -0.92
N LEU A 148 13.02 -2.39 -1.31
CA LEU A 148 13.93 -3.23 -0.52
C LEU A 148 15.18 -3.58 -1.32
N ASP A 149 16.32 -3.57 -0.62
CA ASP A 149 17.55 -4.17 -1.09
C ASP A 149 17.69 -5.57 -0.48
N TYR A 150 17.98 -6.53 -1.36
CA TYR A 150 18.36 -7.89 -1.01
C TYR A 150 19.86 -7.99 -1.22
N ILE A 151 20.61 -8.36 -0.19
CA ILE A 151 22.06 -8.31 -0.19
C ILE A 151 22.63 -9.64 0.28
N ILE A 152 23.54 -10.21 -0.49
CA ILE A 152 24.44 -11.27 -0.04
C ILE A 152 25.84 -10.66 0.09
N PRO A 153 26.32 -10.39 1.31
CA PRO A 153 27.63 -9.79 1.52
C PRO A 153 28.76 -10.68 0.97
N ALA A 154 29.88 -10.06 0.55
CA ALA A 154 31.06 -10.75 0.04
C ALA A 154 31.54 -11.83 1.01
N VAL A 155 31.52 -11.54 2.32
CA VAL A 155 31.90 -12.50 3.37
C VAL A 155 31.04 -13.76 3.43
N LYS A 156 29.80 -13.71 2.92
CA LYS A 156 28.90 -14.86 2.77
C LYS A 156 29.07 -15.52 1.40
N SER A 157 29.19 -14.71 0.33
CA SER A 157 29.49 -15.19 -1.03
C SER A 157 30.78 -16.02 -1.10
N SER A 158 31.80 -15.62 -0.33
CA SER A 158 33.12 -16.25 -0.30
C SER A 158 33.26 -17.29 0.82
N SER A 159 32.19 -17.63 1.55
CA SER A 159 32.24 -18.60 2.64
C SER A 159 31.97 -20.01 2.14
N SER A 160 32.24 -21.01 3.00
CA SER A 160 31.84 -22.40 2.77
C SER A 160 30.33 -22.63 2.74
N ASP A 161 29.53 -21.63 3.13
CA ASP A 161 28.07 -21.68 2.99
C ASP A 161 27.66 -21.71 1.52
N MET A 162 28.45 -21.07 0.65
CA MET A 162 28.20 -20.97 -0.80
C MET A 162 29.26 -21.69 -1.64
N LEU A 163 30.54 -21.62 -1.26
CA LEU A 163 31.62 -22.30 -1.99
C LEU A 163 31.56 -23.81 -1.81
N GLY A 164 31.75 -24.55 -2.91
CA GLY A 164 31.69 -26.02 -2.92
C GLY A 164 30.29 -26.60 -2.99
N LYS A 165 29.24 -25.76 -3.00
CA LYS A 165 27.88 -26.20 -3.27
C LYS A 165 27.72 -26.59 -4.75
N PRO A 166 27.01 -27.69 -5.07
CA PRO A 166 26.74 -28.06 -6.46
C PRO A 166 26.06 -26.94 -7.25
N ALA A 167 26.33 -26.86 -8.54
CA ALA A 167 25.64 -25.91 -9.42
C ALA A 167 24.14 -26.24 -9.47
N GLY A 168 23.31 -25.21 -9.34
CA GLY A 168 21.86 -25.34 -9.35
C GLY A 168 21.17 -24.12 -8.73
N THR A 169 19.84 -24.06 -8.87
CA THR A 169 19.02 -23.00 -8.28
C THR A 169 18.61 -23.38 -6.87
N TYR A 170 19.07 -22.60 -5.88
CA TYR A 170 18.66 -22.75 -4.48
C TYR A 170 17.52 -21.79 -4.18
N THR A 171 16.38 -22.29 -3.69
CA THR A 171 15.18 -21.47 -3.47
C THR A 171 14.79 -21.38 -2.00
N GLN A 172 14.28 -20.21 -1.59
CA GLN A 172 13.70 -19.98 -0.27
C GLN A 172 12.52 -19.00 -0.40
N THR A 173 11.38 -19.35 0.20
CA THR A 173 10.26 -18.40 0.40
C THR A 173 10.62 -17.38 1.48
N VAL A 174 10.30 -16.11 1.22
CA VAL A 174 10.36 -15.03 2.22
C VAL A 174 8.94 -14.51 2.45
N THR A 175 8.54 -14.39 3.70
CA THR A 175 7.19 -13.93 4.08
C THR A 175 7.29 -12.60 4.80
N TYR A 176 6.48 -11.64 4.33
CA TYR A 176 6.32 -10.33 4.95
C TYR A 176 4.93 -10.23 5.57
N THR A 177 4.87 -9.75 6.81
CA THR A 177 3.61 -9.58 7.56
C THR A 177 3.48 -8.14 8.01
N ALA A 178 2.41 -7.47 7.61
CA ALA A 178 2.04 -6.17 8.15
C ALA A 178 1.01 -6.34 9.27
N THR A 179 1.19 -5.65 10.40
CA THR A 179 0.28 -5.73 11.56
C THR A 179 -0.01 -4.35 12.10
N ALA A 180 -1.30 -3.98 12.14
CA ALA A 180 -1.78 -2.74 12.72
C ALA A 180 -1.54 -2.73 14.24
N LEU A 181 -1.20 -1.56 14.78
CA LEU A 181 -0.95 -1.31 16.20
C LEU A 181 -2.20 -0.85 16.94
#